data_AF-A0A943ENR8-F1
#
_entry.id   AF-A0A943ENR8-F1
#
_cell.length_a   1.000
_cell.length_b   1.000
_cell.length_c   1.000
_cell.angle_alpha   90.00
_cell.angle_beta   90.00
_cell.angle_gamma   90.00
#
_symmetry.space_group_name_H-M   'P 1'
#
loop_
_entity.id
_entity.type
_entity.pdbx_description
1 polymer ?
#
loop_
_entity_poly.entity_id
_entity_poly.type
_entity_poly.pdbx_seq_one_letter_code
_entity_poly.pdbx_strand_id
1 'polypeptide(L)'
;MKVLVHYTTNYTVFSDFSNSECEIKNTDYVERFNEIEKYYKRCNSSQNILLFVVQYRNLSNSEIKFVIGKIYMIDENTYNYIRIEEDVSELLIKDLGLNDFNTYTREIYYKEYFIDKSDEFYSRKINDISNKIKLKYFSWPELLQNNEILHNKLIDILFDKDNVLNLATIYNPKKKFGENKQRILNEKYVSALKNIGFISKKEIDINKSVLHGDIGEFLMDVMICRFIELDGTDSYIFPKLAYKTTPNSAVHGNDGTVYNITKNEIYYSEAKFYEELSLGLSKAVDSLFNHDNRDYDFINSNIDAFRNITDNSIGEVVEITKDVKEKLIVFLMCDDKYFADDVSKTIERSKKLEKLEKFHEIIIFVLPVLNKENFLNLFKKFSEQKGKELIYGK
;
A
#
# COMPACT_ATOMS: atom_id res chain seq x y z
N MET A 1 -5.30 -7.56 12.77
CA MET A 1 -6.53 -6.84 13.12
C MET A 1 -7.56 -7.86 13.57
N LYS A 2 -8.14 -7.68 14.76
CA LYS A 2 -9.27 -8.48 15.23
C LYS A 2 -10.55 -8.06 14.54
N VAL A 3 -11.39 -9.03 14.20
CA VAL A 3 -12.71 -8.86 13.60
C VAL A 3 -13.70 -9.70 14.38
N LEU A 4 -14.83 -9.12 14.78
CA LEU A 4 -15.91 -9.86 15.44
C LEU A 4 -16.85 -10.44 14.38
N VAL A 5 -17.12 -11.74 14.46
CA VAL A 5 -18.02 -12.45 13.55
C VAL A 5 -19.18 -13.02 14.35
N HIS A 6 -20.39 -12.72 13.92
CA HIS A 6 -21.65 -13.25 14.41
C HIS A 6 -22.21 -14.25 13.41
N TYR A 7 -22.29 -15.50 13.84
CA TYR A 7 -22.93 -16.59 13.11
C TYR A 7 -24.38 -16.73 13.55
N THR A 8 -25.29 -16.72 12.58
CA THR A 8 -26.72 -16.86 12.87
C THR A 8 -27.45 -17.70 11.82
N THR A 9 -28.49 -18.40 12.25
CA THR A 9 -29.49 -19.01 11.36
C THR A 9 -30.81 -18.22 11.36
N ASN A 10 -30.88 -17.09 12.08
CA ASN A 10 -32.05 -16.24 12.16
C ASN A 10 -31.98 -15.14 11.08
N TYR A 11 -32.90 -15.21 10.11
CA TYR A 11 -32.93 -14.24 9.01
C TYR A 11 -33.30 -12.83 9.48
N THR A 12 -34.12 -12.67 10.52
CA THR A 12 -34.46 -11.35 11.07
C THR A 12 -33.22 -10.64 11.58
N VAL A 13 -32.39 -11.35 12.36
CA VAL A 13 -31.10 -10.85 12.85
C VAL A 13 -30.21 -10.41 11.69
N PHE A 14 -30.11 -11.22 10.63
CA PHE A 14 -29.34 -10.87 9.44
C PHE A 14 -29.91 -9.64 8.70
N SER A 15 -31.24 -9.56 8.60
CA SER A 15 -31.92 -8.48 7.89
C SER A 15 -31.76 -7.12 8.58
N ASP A 16 -31.63 -7.09 9.92
CA ASP A 16 -31.34 -5.85 10.67
C ASP A 16 -30.08 -5.15 10.13
N PHE A 17 -29.04 -5.95 9.85
CA PHE A 17 -27.74 -5.48 9.38
C PHE A 17 -27.63 -5.31 7.87
N SER A 18 -28.68 -5.68 7.12
CA SER A 18 -28.67 -5.57 5.65
C SER A 18 -28.85 -4.14 5.16
N ASN A 19 -29.39 -3.25 6.01
CA ASN A 19 -29.49 -1.81 5.76
C ASN A 19 -28.11 -1.16 5.68
N SER A 20 -28.03 0.03 5.09
CA SER A 20 -26.78 0.82 5.03
C SER A 20 -26.26 1.18 6.42
N GLU A 21 -27.17 1.38 7.37
CA GLU A 21 -26.89 1.76 8.74
C GLU A 21 -27.87 1.05 9.69
N CYS A 22 -27.39 0.67 10.88
CA CYS A 22 -28.17 -0.03 11.90
C CYS A 22 -27.69 0.39 13.30
N GLU A 23 -28.59 0.90 14.12
CA GLU A 23 -28.33 1.14 15.54
C GLU A 23 -28.43 -0.16 16.35
N ILE A 24 -27.52 -0.33 17.30
CA ILE A 24 -27.45 -1.47 18.20
C ILE A 24 -27.57 -0.94 19.62
N LYS A 25 -28.77 -1.05 20.20
CA LYS A 25 -29.09 -0.57 21.55
C LYS A 25 -29.02 -1.71 22.56
N ASN A 26 -28.65 -1.36 23.79
CA ASN A 26 -28.68 -2.29 24.92
C ASN A 26 -30.09 -2.80 25.28
N THR A 27 -31.15 -2.16 24.79
CA THR A 27 -32.55 -2.54 25.02
C THR A 27 -33.09 -3.59 24.04
N ASP A 28 -32.47 -3.74 22.86
CA ASP A 28 -33.06 -4.53 21.77
C ASP A 28 -32.63 -6.00 21.86
N TYR A 29 -31.32 -6.23 21.83
CA TYR A 29 -30.71 -7.55 21.94
C TYR A 29 -29.49 -7.48 22.87
N VAL A 30 -29.73 -7.70 24.17
CA VAL A 30 -28.73 -7.55 25.24
C VAL A 30 -27.46 -8.36 24.98
N GLU A 31 -27.57 -9.62 24.53
CA GLU A 31 -26.40 -10.46 24.24
C GLU A 31 -25.54 -9.89 23.12
N ARG A 32 -26.18 -9.47 22.01
CA ARG A 32 -25.52 -8.82 20.87
C ARG A 32 -24.79 -7.55 21.30
N PHE A 33 -25.47 -6.71 22.09
CA PHE A 33 -24.89 -5.49 22.63
C PHE A 33 -23.65 -5.78 23.49
N ASN A 34 -23.76 -6.73 24.41
CA ASN A 34 -22.66 -7.08 25.33
C ASN A 34 -21.42 -7.61 24.59
N GLU A 35 -21.60 -8.46 23.56
CA GLU A 35 -20.48 -8.97 22.77
C GLU A 35 -19.81 -7.86 21.94
N ILE A 36 -20.59 -6.94 21.36
CA ILE A 36 -20.06 -5.79 20.63
C ILE A 36 -19.34 -4.83 21.58
N GLU A 37 -19.91 -4.54 22.75
CA GLU A 37 -19.28 -3.68 23.77
C GLU A 37 -17.95 -4.25 24.25
N LYS A 38 -17.92 -5.55 24.57
CA LYS A 38 -16.71 -6.26 24.99
C LYS A 38 -15.63 -6.21 23.90
N TYR A 39 -16.02 -6.41 22.66
CA TYR A 39 -15.11 -6.29 21.51
C TYR A 39 -14.60 -4.85 21.36
N TYR A 40 -15.49 -3.86 21.38
CA TYR A 40 -15.19 -2.45 21.22
C TYR A 40 -14.21 -1.96 22.29
N LYS A 41 -14.54 -2.13 23.58
CA LYS A 41 -13.69 -1.69 24.70
C LYS A 41 -12.27 -2.26 24.63
N ARG A 42 -12.13 -3.50 24.16
CA ARG A 42 -10.84 -4.17 24.05
C ARG A 42 -10.03 -3.72 22.83
N CYS A 43 -10.67 -3.41 21.70
CA CYS A 43 -9.99 -3.20 20.43
C CYS A 43 -9.88 -1.73 20.00
N ASN A 44 -10.79 -0.86 20.44
CA ASN A 44 -10.88 0.53 19.98
C ASN A 44 -9.60 1.35 20.23
N SER A 45 -8.83 1.03 21.26
CA SER A 45 -7.58 1.72 21.57
C SER A 45 -6.40 1.36 20.65
N SER A 46 -6.51 0.26 19.88
CA SER A 46 -5.39 -0.30 19.11
C SER A 46 -5.72 -0.57 17.63
N GLN A 47 -6.96 -0.33 17.21
CA GLN A 47 -7.41 -0.52 15.83
C GLN A 47 -8.15 0.71 15.33
N ASN A 48 -7.74 1.22 14.17
CA ASN A 48 -8.41 2.34 13.51
C ASN A 48 -9.77 1.98 12.93
N ILE A 49 -10.06 0.68 12.78
CA ILE A 49 -11.34 0.16 12.33
C ILE A 49 -11.74 -1.00 13.22
N LEU A 50 -13.01 -1.03 13.61
CA LEU A 50 -13.65 -2.16 14.27
C LEU A 50 -14.68 -2.76 13.34
N LEU A 51 -14.37 -3.94 12.82
CA LEU A 51 -15.25 -4.64 11.88
C LEU A 51 -16.14 -5.63 12.62
N PHE A 52 -17.38 -5.71 12.18
CA PHE A 52 -18.38 -6.68 12.59
C PHE A 52 -18.97 -7.37 11.36
N VAL A 53 -18.91 -8.70 11.35
CA VAL A 53 -19.42 -9.53 10.26
C VAL A 53 -20.62 -10.30 10.77
N VAL A 54 -21.72 -10.27 10.06
CA VAL A 54 -22.88 -11.13 10.29
C VAL A 54 -22.93 -12.16 9.17
N GLN A 55 -22.69 -13.42 9.52
CA GLN A 55 -22.85 -14.54 8.61
C GLN A 55 -24.17 -15.25 8.92
N TYR A 56 -25.06 -15.26 7.92
CA TYR A 56 -26.30 -16.01 7.94
C TYR A 56 -26.17 -17.34 7.20
N ARG A 57 -26.68 -18.42 7.79
CA ARG A 57 -26.86 -19.70 7.10
C ARG A 57 -28.34 -20.05 7.03
N ASN A 58 -28.84 -20.25 5.82
CA ASN A 58 -30.16 -20.80 5.59
C ASN A 58 -30.13 -22.32 5.79
N LEU A 59 -30.83 -22.81 6.81
CA LEU A 59 -30.86 -24.24 7.15
C LEU A 59 -31.56 -25.10 6.09
N SER A 60 -32.41 -24.51 5.25
CA SER A 60 -33.24 -25.25 4.27
C SER A 60 -32.46 -25.61 3.01
N ASN A 61 -31.56 -24.74 2.55
CA ASN A 61 -30.80 -24.90 1.31
C ASN A 61 -29.27 -24.81 1.53
N SER A 62 -28.81 -24.66 2.77
CA SER A 62 -27.41 -24.44 3.16
C SER A 62 -26.75 -23.21 2.53
N GLU A 63 -27.53 -22.25 2.02
CA GLU A 63 -27.03 -20.99 1.50
C GLU A 63 -26.40 -20.15 2.61
N ILE A 64 -25.24 -19.56 2.33
CA ILE A 64 -24.52 -18.68 3.26
C ILE A 64 -24.53 -17.26 2.70
N LYS A 65 -24.87 -16.29 3.55
CA LYS A 65 -24.83 -14.86 3.23
C LYS A 65 -24.01 -14.11 4.27
N PHE A 66 -23.42 -13.00 3.85
CA PHE A 66 -22.62 -12.14 4.71
C PHE A 66 -23.13 -10.71 4.61
N VAL A 67 -23.19 -10.01 5.75
CA VAL A 67 -23.14 -8.55 5.76
C VAL A 67 -22.01 -8.12 6.68
N ILE A 68 -21.29 -7.09 6.25
CA ILE A 68 -20.10 -6.60 6.94
C ILE A 68 -20.25 -5.10 7.14
N GLY A 69 -19.88 -4.64 8.32
CA GLY A 69 -19.93 -3.23 8.66
C GLY A 69 -18.91 -2.85 9.71
N LYS A 70 -18.78 -1.54 9.88
CA LYS A 70 -17.94 -0.90 10.88
C LYS A 70 -18.77 -0.51 12.08
N ILE A 71 -18.20 -0.71 13.27
CA ILE A 71 -18.83 -0.37 14.54
C ILE A 71 -18.25 0.95 15.04
N TYR A 72 -19.15 1.87 15.38
CA TYR A 72 -18.84 3.14 16.04
C TYR A 72 -19.67 3.26 17.31
N MET A 73 -19.07 3.77 18.39
CA MET A 73 -19.83 4.09 19.59
C MET A 73 -20.48 5.46 19.43
N ILE A 74 -21.81 5.54 19.63
CA ILE A 74 -22.54 6.82 19.69
C ILE A 74 -22.51 7.32 21.14
N ASP A 75 -22.90 6.45 22.07
CA ASP A 75 -22.90 6.68 23.51
C ASP A 75 -22.70 5.35 24.26
N GLU A 76 -22.72 5.39 25.60
CA GLU A 76 -22.47 4.21 26.44
C GLU A 76 -23.47 3.07 26.24
N ASN A 77 -24.64 3.33 25.65
CA ASN A 77 -25.73 2.37 25.48
C ASN A 77 -26.08 2.09 24.01
N THR A 78 -25.40 2.74 23.07
CA THR A 78 -25.72 2.68 21.65
C THR A 78 -24.47 2.61 20.78
N TYR A 79 -24.41 1.58 19.95
CA TYR A 79 -23.45 1.47 18.85
C TYR A 79 -24.13 1.68 17.51
N ASN A 80 -23.39 2.21 16.55
CA ASN A 80 -23.78 2.27 15.17
C ASN A 80 -23.02 1.24 14.34
N TYR A 81 -23.73 0.55 13.47
CA TYR A 81 -23.19 -0.31 12.44
C TYR A 81 -23.39 0.34 11.09
N ILE A 82 -22.31 0.62 10.39
CA ILE A 82 -22.35 1.16 9.02
C ILE A 82 -21.84 0.08 8.07
N ARG A 83 -22.71 -0.37 7.17
CA ARG A 83 -22.36 -1.39 6.19
C ARG A 83 -21.27 -0.88 5.25
N ILE A 84 -20.27 -1.70 4.98
CA ILE A 84 -19.19 -1.36 4.05
C ILE A 84 -19.55 -1.76 2.61
N GLU A 85 -18.87 -1.14 1.64
CA GLU A 85 -19.01 -1.43 0.22
C GLU A 85 -18.73 -2.91 -0.09
N GLU A 86 -19.35 -3.44 -1.15
CA GLU A 86 -19.29 -4.86 -1.52
C GLU A 86 -17.87 -5.31 -1.87
N ASP A 87 -17.11 -4.50 -2.59
CA ASP A 87 -15.72 -4.81 -2.96
C ASP A 87 -14.80 -4.93 -1.72
N VAL A 88 -15.05 -4.12 -0.70
CA VAL A 88 -14.35 -4.19 0.59
C VAL A 88 -14.80 -5.43 1.38
N SER A 89 -16.09 -5.76 1.31
CA SER A 89 -16.66 -6.95 1.96
C SER A 89 -16.05 -8.24 1.41
N GLU A 90 -15.97 -8.37 0.08
CA GLU A 90 -15.37 -9.54 -0.58
C GLU A 90 -13.90 -9.74 -0.19
N LEU A 91 -13.12 -8.65 -0.15
CA LEU A 91 -11.73 -8.69 0.29
C LEU A 91 -11.62 -9.18 1.74
N LEU A 92 -12.49 -8.68 2.64
CA LEU A 92 -12.48 -9.08 4.04
C LEU A 92 -12.84 -10.56 4.22
N ILE A 93 -13.85 -11.05 3.51
CA ILE A 93 -14.28 -12.46 3.56
C ILE A 93 -13.13 -13.38 3.13
N LYS A 94 -12.42 -13.00 2.05
CA LYS A 94 -11.25 -13.72 1.56
C LYS A 94 -10.11 -13.72 2.59
N ASP A 95 -9.74 -12.55 3.10
CA ASP A 95 -8.63 -12.41 4.06
C ASP A 95 -8.92 -13.12 5.41
N LEU A 96 -10.19 -13.29 5.77
CA LEU A 96 -10.61 -14.05 6.95
C LEU A 96 -10.75 -15.56 6.72
N GLY A 97 -10.68 -16.03 5.47
CA GLY A 97 -10.92 -17.44 5.13
C GLY A 97 -12.34 -17.92 5.45
N LEU A 98 -13.33 -17.03 5.45
CA LEU A 98 -14.71 -17.38 5.84
C LEU A 98 -15.43 -18.26 4.83
N ASN A 99 -14.97 -18.29 3.57
CA ASN A 99 -15.53 -19.12 2.51
C ASN A 99 -15.24 -20.62 2.72
N ASP A 100 -14.16 -20.96 3.43
CA ASP A 100 -13.64 -22.33 3.47
C ASP A 100 -14.10 -23.14 4.70
N PHE A 101 -14.68 -22.50 5.73
CA PHE A 101 -14.80 -23.12 7.06
C PHE A 101 -16.01 -22.70 7.89
N ASN A 102 -17.25 -22.82 7.39
CA ASN A 102 -18.37 -22.67 8.31
C ASN A 102 -19.55 -23.63 8.13
N THR A 103 -19.63 -24.59 9.05
CA THR A 103 -20.71 -25.56 9.20
C THR A 103 -21.64 -25.24 10.38
N TYR A 104 -21.64 -24.00 10.90
CA TYR A 104 -22.48 -23.64 12.04
C TYR A 104 -23.97 -23.90 11.74
N THR A 105 -24.66 -24.57 12.66
CA THR A 105 -26.08 -25.00 12.55
C THR A 105 -26.91 -24.64 13.79
N ARG A 106 -26.33 -23.93 14.75
CA ARG A 106 -27.05 -23.46 15.96
C ARG A 106 -27.60 -22.04 15.72
N GLU A 107 -28.36 -21.47 16.65
CA GLU A 107 -29.09 -20.21 16.38
C GLU A 107 -28.20 -18.96 16.35
N ILE A 108 -27.36 -18.74 17.36
CA ILE A 108 -26.49 -17.55 17.51
C ILE A 108 -25.13 -17.95 18.11
N TYR A 109 -24.01 -17.46 17.53
CA TYR A 109 -22.67 -17.66 18.05
C TYR A 109 -21.72 -16.53 17.63
N TYR A 110 -20.86 -16.08 18.54
CA TYR A 110 -19.87 -15.03 18.29
C TYR A 110 -18.44 -15.60 18.34
N LYS A 111 -17.60 -15.15 17.41
CA LYS A 111 -16.19 -15.52 17.35
C LYS A 111 -15.34 -14.36 16.86
N GLU A 112 -14.16 -14.23 17.44
CA GLU A 112 -13.14 -13.30 16.95
C GLU A 112 -12.20 -14.00 15.98
N TYR A 113 -11.94 -13.33 14.87
CA TYR A 113 -10.92 -13.71 13.91
C TYR A 113 -9.79 -12.68 13.90
N PHE A 114 -8.63 -13.10 13.40
CA PHE A 114 -7.48 -12.24 13.24
C PHE A 114 -7.05 -12.21 11.78
N ILE A 115 -6.89 -11.01 11.25
CA ILE A 115 -6.26 -10.75 9.95
C ILE A 115 -4.83 -10.29 10.21
N ASP A 116 -3.84 -10.90 9.57
CA ASP A 116 -2.47 -10.39 9.67
C ASP A 116 -2.37 -8.99 9.03
N LYS A 117 -1.72 -8.05 9.72
CA LYS A 117 -1.60 -6.66 9.28
C LYS A 117 -0.47 -6.45 8.26
N SER A 118 0.18 -7.51 7.77
CA SER A 118 1.32 -7.40 6.86
C SER A 118 1.02 -6.54 5.62
N ASP A 119 -0.22 -6.58 5.12
CA ASP A 119 -0.64 -5.84 3.92
C ASP A 119 -1.84 -4.92 4.16
N GLU A 120 -1.55 -3.64 4.46
CA GLU A 120 -2.57 -2.61 4.68
C GLU A 120 -3.13 -2.01 3.38
N PHE A 121 -2.48 -2.25 2.24
CA PHE A 121 -2.94 -1.83 0.92
C PHE A 121 -3.28 -3.05 0.06
N TYR A 122 -4.16 -2.86 -0.93
CA TYR A 122 -4.41 -3.85 -1.96
C TYR A 122 -4.37 -3.21 -3.34
N SER A 123 -4.00 -4.02 -4.33
CA SER A 123 -4.05 -3.67 -5.75
C SER A 123 -5.23 -4.39 -6.41
N ARG A 124 -6.02 -3.64 -7.19
CA ARG A 124 -7.14 -4.18 -7.98
C ARG A 124 -6.90 -3.87 -9.45
N LYS A 125 -6.96 -4.90 -10.29
CA LYS A 125 -6.96 -4.74 -11.76
C LYS A 125 -8.18 -3.94 -12.19
N ILE A 126 -7.97 -2.88 -12.96
CA ILE A 126 -9.03 -2.04 -13.56
C ILE A 126 -9.27 -2.50 -14.99
N ASN A 127 -8.21 -2.65 -15.77
CA ASN A 127 -8.21 -3.15 -17.14
C ASN A 127 -6.91 -3.93 -17.40
N ASP A 128 -6.62 -4.29 -18.65
CA ASP A 128 -5.52 -5.20 -18.96
C ASP A 128 -4.13 -4.69 -18.59
N ILE A 129 -3.94 -3.37 -18.59
CA ILE A 129 -2.64 -2.75 -18.34
C ILE A 129 -2.59 -2.01 -17.01
N SER A 130 -3.73 -1.75 -16.36
CA SER A 130 -3.79 -0.85 -15.20
C SER A 130 -4.39 -1.47 -13.96
N ASN A 131 -3.76 -1.14 -12.85
CA ASN A 131 -4.09 -1.52 -11.51
C ASN A 131 -4.28 -0.27 -10.66
N LYS A 132 -5.14 -0.38 -9.65
CA LYS A 132 -5.34 0.69 -8.69
C LYS A 132 -5.14 0.20 -7.28
N ILE A 133 -4.36 0.98 -6.55
CA ILE A 133 -4.00 0.73 -5.17
C ILE A 133 -4.98 1.50 -4.28
N LYS A 134 -5.47 0.84 -3.23
CA LYS A 134 -6.33 1.43 -2.20
C LYS A 134 -5.94 0.88 -0.83
N LEU A 135 -6.13 1.69 0.21
CA LEU A 135 -6.04 1.23 1.59
C LEU A 135 -7.14 0.21 1.88
N LYS A 136 -6.78 -0.95 2.44
CA LYS A 136 -7.75 -2.02 2.76
C LYS A 136 -8.78 -1.53 3.76
N TYR A 137 -10.01 -2.05 3.62
CA TYR A 137 -11.09 -1.88 4.59
C TYR A 137 -11.61 -0.44 4.76
N PHE A 138 -11.26 0.48 3.86
CA PHE A 138 -11.86 1.82 3.79
C PHE A 138 -12.56 2.02 2.45
N SER A 139 -13.71 2.67 2.46
CA SER A 139 -14.39 3.15 1.26
C SER A 139 -13.75 4.46 0.76
N TRP A 140 -13.99 4.84 -0.50
CA TRP A 140 -13.52 6.14 -0.99
C TRP A 140 -14.18 7.32 -0.28
N PRO A 141 -15.50 7.33 -0.02
CA PRO A 141 -16.14 8.38 0.78
C PRO A 141 -15.46 8.60 2.14
N GLU A 142 -15.10 7.53 2.84
CA GLU A 142 -14.40 7.64 4.13
C GLU A 142 -13.01 8.29 3.98
N LEU A 143 -12.24 7.87 2.98
CA LEU A 143 -10.90 8.43 2.75
C LEU A 143 -10.94 9.88 2.25
N LEU A 144 -12.00 10.27 1.54
CA LEU A 144 -12.23 11.66 1.11
C LEU A 144 -12.65 12.56 2.26
N GLN A 145 -13.45 12.03 3.20
CA GLN A 145 -13.84 12.75 4.40
C GLN A 145 -12.67 12.92 5.37
N ASN A 146 -11.78 11.94 5.43
CA ASN A 146 -10.58 11.98 6.27
C ASN A 146 -9.36 11.37 5.56
N ASN A 147 -8.66 12.20 4.80
CA ASN A 147 -7.45 11.77 4.07
C ASN A 147 -6.28 11.44 5.01
N GLU A 148 -6.30 11.94 6.25
CA GLU A 148 -5.20 11.78 7.20
C GLU A 148 -4.91 10.31 7.49
N ILE A 149 -5.92 9.44 7.47
CA ILE A 149 -5.76 8.00 7.64
C ILE A 149 -4.85 7.44 6.54
N LEU A 150 -5.15 7.74 5.27
CA LEU A 150 -4.33 7.32 4.14
C LEU A 150 -2.92 7.93 4.21
N HIS A 151 -2.84 9.23 4.49
CA HIS A 151 -1.58 9.96 4.51
C HIS A 151 -0.64 9.46 5.60
N ASN A 152 -1.16 9.20 6.80
CA ASN A 152 -0.39 8.58 7.89
C ASN A 152 0.16 7.22 7.46
N LYS A 153 -0.63 6.39 6.77
CA LYS A 153 -0.15 5.08 6.27
C LYS A 153 0.94 5.18 5.22
N LEU A 154 0.86 6.16 4.33
CA LEU A 154 1.93 6.42 3.37
C LEU A 154 3.19 6.95 4.07
N ILE A 155 3.06 7.80 5.09
CA ILE A 155 4.18 8.28 5.91
C ILE A 155 4.82 7.13 6.70
N ASP A 156 4.02 6.24 7.30
CA ASP A 156 4.53 5.06 7.99
C ASP A 156 5.43 4.23 7.07
N ILE A 157 5.05 4.07 5.79
CA ILE A 157 5.88 3.38 4.79
C ILE A 157 7.19 4.13 4.50
N LEU A 158 7.12 5.44 4.29
CA LEU A 158 8.27 6.30 3.94
C LEU A 158 9.33 6.38 5.04
N PHE A 159 8.91 6.24 6.30
CA PHE A 159 9.79 6.31 7.46
C PHE A 159 10.02 4.96 8.13
N ASP A 160 9.44 3.87 7.61
CA ASP A 160 9.72 2.53 8.09
C ASP A 160 11.21 2.21 7.94
N LYS A 161 11.79 1.68 9.02
CA LYS A 161 13.24 1.50 9.10
C LYS A 161 13.73 0.46 8.10
N ASP A 162 13.00 -0.63 7.94
CA ASP A 162 13.40 -1.73 7.06
C ASP A 162 13.25 -1.31 5.60
N ASN A 163 12.14 -0.67 5.23
CA ASN A 163 11.96 -0.08 3.89
C ASN A 163 13.09 0.89 3.54
N VAL A 164 13.42 1.83 4.44
CA VAL A 164 14.47 2.83 4.18
C VAL A 164 15.84 2.18 4.05
N LEU A 165 16.16 1.18 4.87
CA LEU A 165 17.43 0.47 4.74
C LEU A 165 17.49 -0.34 3.44
N ASN A 166 16.37 -0.92 3.01
CA ASN A 166 16.32 -1.74 1.81
C ASN A 166 16.40 -0.91 0.52
N LEU A 167 15.70 0.24 0.47
CA LEU A 167 15.53 1.02 -0.76
C LEU A 167 16.44 2.25 -0.84
N ALA A 168 16.80 2.86 0.30
CA ALA A 168 17.64 4.05 0.31
C ALA A 168 19.08 3.77 0.77
N THR A 169 19.50 2.50 0.80
CA THR A 169 20.90 2.14 1.04
C THR A 169 21.34 0.89 0.28
N ILE A 170 22.64 0.86 -0.08
CA ILE A 170 23.34 -0.35 -0.57
C ILE A 170 23.84 -1.26 0.57
N TYR A 171 23.22 -1.18 1.76
CA TYR A 171 23.64 -1.96 2.91
C TYR A 171 23.26 -3.45 2.75
N ASN A 172 24.21 -4.35 3.02
CA ASN A 172 23.97 -5.79 3.05
C ASN A 172 23.57 -6.27 4.47
N PRO A 173 22.30 -6.71 4.68
CA PRO A 173 21.84 -7.18 5.99
C PRO A 173 22.47 -8.52 6.41
N LYS A 174 23.01 -9.33 5.48
CA LYS A 174 23.71 -10.60 5.78
C LYS A 174 25.11 -10.38 6.38
N LYS A 175 25.67 -9.16 6.32
CA LYS A 175 26.99 -8.87 6.89
C LYS A 175 26.94 -8.95 8.42
N LYS A 176 27.87 -9.69 9.04
CA LYS A 176 27.96 -9.84 10.50
C LYS A 176 28.54 -8.56 11.12
N PHE A 177 27.79 -7.90 11.99
CA PHE A 177 28.21 -6.65 12.66
C PHE A 177 28.53 -6.80 14.15
N GLY A 178 28.53 -8.04 14.67
CA GLY A 178 28.73 -8.30 16.09
C GLY A 178 27.75 -7.51 16.97
N GLU A 179 28.17 -7.14 18.17
CA GLU A 179 27.36 -6.45 19.18
C GLU A 179 26.87 -5.05 18.75
N ASN A 180 27.50 -4.45 17.73
CA ASN A 180 27.21 -3.08 17.28
C ASN A 180 26.11 -2.97 16.21
N LYS A 181 25.45 -4.08 15.84
CA LYS A 181 24.48 -4.13 14.73
C LYS A 181 23.43 -3.03 14.81
N GLN A 182 22.77 -2.87 15.97
CA GLN A 182 21.66 -1.91 16.09
C GLN A 182 22.12 -0.44 15.92
N ARG A 183 23.28 -0.09 16.48
CA ARG A 183 23.86 1.26 16.33
C ARG A 183 24.15 1.57 14.86
N ILE A 184 24.80 0.64 14.15
CA ILE A 184 25.15 0.81 12.74
C ILE A 184 23.89 0.92 11.88
N LEU A 185 22.87 0.10 12.14
CA LEU A 185 21.59 0.17 11.42
C LEU A 185 20.89 1.52 11.63
N ASN A 186 20.93 2.06 12.85
CA ASN A 186 20.38 3.39 13.12
C ASN A 186 21.16 4.48 12.38
N GLU A 187 22.49 4.43 12.37
CA GLU A 187 23.32 5.40 11.64
C GLU A 187 23.04 5.36 10.13
N LYS A 188 22.89 4.17 9.55
CA LYS A 188 22.55 3.99 8.14
C LYS A 188 21.16 4.51 7.81
N TYR A 189 20.16 4.19 8.64
CA TYR A 189 18.81 4.70 8.50
C TYR A 189 18.76 6.24 8.53
N VAL A 190 19.41 6.87 9.52
CA VAL A 190 19.47 8.34 9.63
C VAL A 190 20.22 8.96 8.46
N SER A 191 21.31 8.34 8.00
CA SER A 191 22.05 8.80 6.82
C SER A 191 21.20 8.73 5.56
N ALA A 192 20.46 7.63 5.36
CA ALA A 192 19.60 7.42 4.19
C ALA A 192 18.52 8.51 4.12
N LEU A 193 17.77 8.72 5.21
CA LEU A 193 16.75 9.76 5.30
C LEU A 193 17.30 11.17 5.01
N LYS A 194 18.52 11.48 5.47
CA LYS A 194 19.19 12.75 5.15
C LYS A 194 19.55 12.86 3.68
N ASN A 195 20.05 11.79 3.08
CA ASN A 195 20.51 11.79 1.69
C ASN A 195 19.36 11.94 0.70
N ILE A 196 18.22 11.29 0.97
CA ILE A 196 16.99 11.45 0.16
C ILE A 196 16.18 12.70 0.54
N GLY A 197 16.61 13.46 1.55
CA GLY A 197 15.97 14.72 1.95
C GLY A 197 14.67 14.56 2.74
N PHE A 198 14.39 13.37 3.27
CA PHE A 198 13.21 13.09 4.09
C PHE A 198 13.37 13.57 5.52
N ILE A 199 14.60 13.86 5.99
CA ILE A 199 14.85 14.63 7.20
C ILE A 199 15.95 15.66 6.93
N SER A 200 15.91 16.78 7.63
CA SER A 200 16.92 17.83 7.49
C SER A 200 17.19 18.51 8.83
N LYS A 201 18.40 19.07 8.96
CA LYS A 201 18.72 20.01 10.06
C LYS A 201 18.08 21.37 9.82
N LYS A 202 17.84 21.71 8.56
CA LYS A 202 17.10 22.89 8.10
C LYS A 202 15.64 22.51 7.89
N GLU A 203 14.81 23.47 7.53
CA GLU A 203 13.43 23.24 7.11
C GLU A 203 13.38 22.36 5.84
N ILE A 204 12.36 21.50 5.76
CA ILE A 204 12.05 20.68 4.59
C ILE A 204 11.27 21.55 3.59
N ASP A 205 11.79 21.66 2.37
CA ASP A 205 11.13 22.39 1.29
C ASP A 205 10.24 21.44 0.47
N ILE A 206 8.96 21.42 0.82
CA ILE A 206 7.95 20.59 0.16
C ILE A 206 7.51 21.10 -1.21
N ASN A 207 8.05 22.22 -1.71
CA ASN A 207 7.75 22.70 -3.06
C ASN A 207 8.76 22.19 -4.10
N LYS A 208 9.81 21.48 -3.67
CA LYS A 208 10.82 20.92 -4.58
C LYS A 208 10.28 19.70 -5.33
N SER A 209 10.30 19.80 -6.66
CA SER A 209 9.96 18.67 -7.55
C SER A 209 10.82 17.44 -7.31
N VAL A 210 12.10 17.60 -6.96
CA VAL A 210 13.00 16.49 -6.63
C VAL A 210 12.47 15.69 -5.45
N LEU A 211 12.01 16.35 -4.38
CA LEU A 211 11.43 15.66 -3.22
C LEU A 211 10.15 14.91 -3.58
N HIS A 212 9.30 15.49 -4.44
CA HIS A 212 8.10 14.80 -4.91
C HIS A 212 8.44 13.55 -5.72
N GLY A 213 9.47 13.64 -6.55
CA GLY A 213 10.04 12.51 -7.28
C GLY A 213 10.53 11.42 -6.33
N ASP A 214 11.37 11.78 -5.36
CA ASP A 214 11.93 10.84 -4.38
C ASP A 214 10.83 10.13 -3.56
N ILE A 215 9.77 10.85 -3.17
CA ILE A 215 8.61 10.25 -2.48
C ILE A 215 7.89 9.26 -3.39
N GLY A 216 7.67 9.64 -4.66
CA GLY A 216 7.04 8.79 -5.66
C GLY A 216 7.82 7.52 -5.92
N GLU A 217 9.14 7.65 -6.14
CA GLU A 217 10.08 6.55 -6.34
C GLU A 217 10.08 5.58 -5.15
N PHE A 218 10.19 6.11 -3.92
CA PHE A 218 10.21 5.29 -2.72
C PHE A 218 8.91 4.47 -2.55
N LEU A 219 7.76 5.13 -2.69
CA LEU A 219 6.46 4.44 -2.56
C LEU A 219 6.23 3.45 -3.70
N MET A 220 6.64 3.81 -4.92
CA MET A 220 6.61 2.92 -6.07
C MET A 220 7.38 1.63 -5.79
N ASP A 221 8.64 1.73 -5.36
CA ASP A 221 9.49 0.56 -5.11
C ASP A 221 8.89 -0.36 -4.03
N VAL A 222 8.37 0.19 -2.94
CA VAL A 222 7.68 -0.59 -1.90
C VAL A 222 6.45 -1.30 -2.47
N MET A 223 5.61 -0.59 -3.22
CA MET A 223 4.32 -1.11 -3.70
C MET A 223 4.49 -2.09 -4.86
N ILE A 224 5.42 -1.85 -5.78
CA ILE A 224 5.74 -2.78 -6.88
C ILE A 224 6.22 -4.11 -6.30
N CYS A 225 7.18 -4.08 -5.36
CA CYS A 225 7.66 -5.30 -4.69
C CYS A 225 6.54 -6.15 -4.06
N ARG A 226 5.40 -5.53 -3.70
CA ARG A 226 4.24 -6.20 -3.11
C ARG A 226 3.21 -6.68 -4.14
N PHE A 227 3.00 -5.92 -5.22
CA PHE A 227 1.85 -6.11 -6.10
C PHE A 227 2.17 -6.62 -7.48
N ILE A 228 3.42 -6.55 -7.91
CA ILE A 228 3.81 -7.21 -9.15
C ILE A 228 3.83 -8.72 -8.90
N GLU A 229 3.23 -9.49 -9.81
CA GLU A 229 3.21 -10.96 -9.73
C GLU A 229 4.61 -11.50 -10.02
N LEU A 230 5.43 -11.48 -8.98
CA LEU A 230 6.77 -12.03 -8.95
C LEU A 230 6.64 -13.50 -8.56
N ASP A 231 6.52 -14.38 -9.55
CA ASP A 231 6.48 -15.81 -9.28
C ASP A 231 7.84 -16.24 -8.70
N GLY A 232 7.82 -16.72 -7.46
CA GLY A 232 8.99 -17.29 -6.78
C GLY A 232 9.90 -16.30 -6.05
N THR A 233 10.96 -16.83 -5.44
CA THR A 233 11.95 -16.06 -4.65
C THR A 233 12.97 -15.32 -5.49
N ASP A 234 12.96 -15.49 -6.81
CA ASP A 234 14.05 -15.11 -7.69
C ASP A 234 13.77 -13.76 -8.38
N SER A 235 13.28 -12.82 -7.56
CA SER A 235 12.96 -11.46 -7.99
C SER A 235 13.76 -10.44 -7.21
N TYR A 236 14.30 -9.48 -7.94
CA TYR A 236 15.27 -8.53 -7.43
C TYR A 236 14.88 -7.11 -7.79
N ILE A 237 15.13 -6.17 -6.89
CA ILE A 237 14.96 -4.74 -7.13
C ILE A 237 16.30 -4.03 -7.08
N PHE A 238 16.48 -3.09 -8.00
CA PHE A 238 17.57 -2.12 -7.99
C PHE A 238 16.99 -0.75 -7.64
N PRO A 239 17.13 -0.32 -6.37
CA PRO A 239 16.53 0.93 -5.90
C PRO A 239 17.48 2.10 -6.13
N LYS A 240 17.13 2.99 -7.06
CA LYS A 240 17.99 4.11 -7.48
C LYS A 240 18.23 5.11 -6.34
N LEU A 241 17.27 5.32 -5.45
CA LEU A 241 17.43 6.13 -4.23
C LEU A 241 18.62 5.73 -3.36
N ALA A 242 19.06 4.46 -3.38
CA ALA A 242 20.21 4.00 -2.61
C ALA A 242 21.53 4.71 -2.97
N TYR A 243 21.59 5.35 -4.14
CA TYR A 243 22.75 6.07 -4.65
C TYR A 243 22.71 7.58 -4.38
N LYS A 244 21.62 8.10 -3.79
CA LYS A 244 21.60 9.51 -3.39
C LYS A 244 22.62 9.77 -2.30
N THR A 245 23.39 10.83 -2.49
CA THR A 245 24.38 11.32 -1.52
C THR A 245 23.97 12.65 -0.90
N THR A 246 23.09 13.39 -1.57
CA THR A 246 22.50 14.64 -1.06
C THR A 246 21.06 14.82 -1.56
N PRO A 247 20.21 15.58 -0.85
CA PRO A 247 18.80 15.76 -1.22
C PRO A 247 18.58 16.29 -2.65
N ASN A 248 19.47 17.16 -3.13
CA ASN A 248 19.33 17.78 -4.45
C ASN A 248 20.10 17.03 -5.56
N SER A 249 20.78 15.92 -5.24
CA SER A 249 21.48 15.13 -6.26
C SER A 249 20.48 14.38 -7.13
N ALA A 250 20.63 14.49 -8.45
CA ALA A 250 19.98 13.60 -9.39
C ALA A 250 20.83 12.33 -9.53
N VAL A 251 20.17 11.17 -9.54
CA VAL A 251 20.77 9.90 -9.93
C VAL A 251 20.28 9.62 -11.35
N HIS A 252 21.15 9.15 -12.24
CA HIS A 252 20.76 8.72 -13.59
C HIS A 252 20.08 7.35 -13.53
N GLY A 253 19.29 6.99 -14.54
CA GLY A 253 18.53 5.74 -14.57
C GLY A 253 17.03 5.91 -14.38
N ASN A 254 16.31 4.84 -14.66
CA ASN A 254 14.91 4.64 -14.28
C ASN A 254 14.71 4.87 -12.77
N ASP A 255 13.55 5.38 -12.37
CA ASP A 255 13.21 5.56 -10.95
C ASP A 255 13.31 4.22 -10.19
N GLY A 256 13.03 3.09 -10.83
CA GLY A 256 13.34 1.78 -10.27
C GLY A 256 13.60 0.74 -11.36
N THR A 257 14.16 -0.40 -10.98
CA THR A 257 14.30 -1.56 -11.88
C THR A 257 14.05 -2.84 -11.12
N VAL A 258 13.15 -3.68 -11.63
CA VAL A 258 12.84 -5.00 -11.06
C VAL A 258 13.18 -6.07 -12.07
N TYR A 259 13.91 -7.11 -11.65
CA TYR A 259 14.26 -8.24 -12.49
C TYR A 259 13.70 -9.52 -11.89
N ASN A 260 12.94 -10.28 -12.69
CA ASN A 260 12.44 -11.60 -12.35
C ASN A 260 13.19 -12.64 -13.20
N ILE A 261 14.03 -13.44 -12.53
CA ILE A 261 14.86 -14.45 -13.18
C ILE A 261 13.99 -15.53 -13.82
N THR A 262 13.01 -16.05 -13.07
CA THR A 262 12.14 -17.15 -13.48
C THR A 262 11.41 -16.86 -14.79
N LYS A 263 10.91 -15.63 -14.95
CA LYS A 263 10.18 -15.18 -16.14
C LYS A 263 11.11 -14.65 -17.25
N ASN A 264 12.38 -14.42 -16.93
CA ASN A 264 13.34 -13.66 -17.74
C ASN A 264 12.77 -12.30 -18.17
N GLU A 265 12.24 -11.56 -17.21
CA GLU A 265 11.58 -10.26 -17.41
C GLU A 265 12.27 -9.18 -16.59
N ILE A 266 12.58 -8.05 -17.24
CA ILE A 266 13.08 -6.85 -16.58
C ILE A 266 12.06 -5.73 -16.73
N TYR A 267 11.76 -5.09 -15.61
CA TYR A 267 10.80 -4.02 -15.49
C TYR A 267 11.52 -2.72 -15.19
N TYR A 268 11.37 -1.76 -16.09
CA TYR A 268 11.85 -0.40 -15.91
C TYR A 268 10.70 0.48 -15.43
N SER A 269 10.89 1.14 -14.29
CA SER A 269 9.79 1.83 -13.63
C SER A 269 10.00 3.34 -13.55
N GLU A 270 8.92 4.07 -13.77
CA GLU A 270 8.86 5.53 -13.73
C GLU A 270 7.76 5.99 -12.76
N ALA A 271 8.12 6.85 -11.80
CA ALA A 271 7.18 7.38 -10.82
C ALA A 271 6.81 8.84 -11.13
N LYS A 272 5.52 9.18 -10.99
CA LYS A 272 5.02 10.55 -11.12
C LYS A 272 4.06 10.90 -10.00
N PHE A 273 4.34 12.00 -9.32
CA PHE A 273 3.49 12.55 -8.27
C PHE A 273 2.92 13.91 -8.67
N TYR A 274 1.67 13.90 -9.16
CA TYR A 274 0.96 15.07 -9.70
C TYR A 274 -0.41 15.20 -9.05
N GLU A 275 -1.06 16.35 -9.20
CA GLU A 275 -2.45 16.51 -8.74
C GLU A 275 -3.40 15.80 -9.72
N GLU A 276 -3.17 16.00 -11.03
CA GLU A 276 -3.98 15.40 -12.10
C GLU A 276 -3.38 14.11 -12.65
N LEU A 277 -4.17 13.03 -12.67
CA LEU A 277 -3.77 11.73 -13.23
C LEU A 277 -3.33 11.86 -14.70
N SER A 278 -4.06 12.63 -15.51
CA SER A 278 -3.78 12.77 -16.95
C SER A 278 -2.42 13.41 -17.23
N LEU A 279 -2.06 14.42 -16.43
CA LEU A 279 -0.77 15.10 -16.51
C LEU A 279 0.36 14.17 -16.04
N GLY A 280 0.16 13.48 -14.90
CA GLY A 280 1.11 12.49 -14.40
C GLY A 280 1.40 11.40 -15.43
N LEU A 281 0.36 10.83 -16.03
CA LEU A 281 0.48 9.83 -17.10
C LEU A 281 1.25 10.38 -18.31
N SER A 282 0.89 11.57 -18.80
CA SER A 282 1.61 12.15 -19.94
C SER A 282 3.10 12.35 -19.61
N LYS A 283 3.44 12.77 -18.39
CA LYS A 283 4.83 13.02 -17.98
C LYS A 283 5.61 11.73 -17.81
N ALA A 284 5.00 10.67 -17.26
CA ALA A 284 5.63 9.36 -17.18
C ALA A 284 5.95 8.81 -18.57
N VAL A 285 4.97 8.87 -19.49
CA VAL A 285 5.16 8.40 -20.87
C VAL A 285 6.24 9.22 -21.59
N ASP A 286 6.28 10.54 -21.40
CA ASP A 286 7.34 11.38 -21.95
C ASP A 286 8.72 10.99 -21.41
N SER A 287 8.86 10.69 -20.11
CA SER A 287 10.11 10.17 -19.55
C SER A 287 10.51 8.84 -20.19
N LEU A 288 9.56 7.91 -20.30
CA LEU A 288 9.77 6.57 -20.86
C LEU A 288 10.18 6.57 -22.34
N PHE A 289 9.68 7.51 -23.14
CA PHE A 289 10.17 7.70 -24.51
C PHE A 289 11.62 8.21 -24.59
N ASN A 290 12.10 8.89 -23.54
CA ASN A 290 13.44 9.44 -23.48
C ASN A 290 14.44 8.50 -22.78
N HIS A 291 14.02 7.29 -22.39
CA HIS A 291 14.96 6.28 -21.92
C HIS A 291 15.94 5.92 -23.03
N ASP A 292 17.23 5.91 -22.67
CA ASP A 292 18.36 5.74 -23.58
C ASP A 292 19.21 4.55 -23.10
N ASN A 293 20.04 4.00 -23.99
CA ASN A 293 20.93 2.86 -23.73
C ASN A 293 21.88 3.07 -22.54
N ARG A 294 22.05 4.31 -22.06
CA ARG A 294 22.90 4.66 -20.92
C ARG A 294 22.45 4.05 -19.59
N ASP A 295 21.17 3.71 -19.45
CA ASP A 295 20.65 3.12 -18.22
C ASP A 295 21.04 1.64 -18.09
N TYR A 296 21.20 0.94 -19.22
CA TYR A 296 21.72 -0.43 -19.26
C TYR A 296 23.15 -0.54 -18.75
N ASP A 297 24.03 0.35 -19.19
CA ASP A 297 25.43 0.34 -18.76
C ASP A 297 25.56 0.63 -17.26
N PHE A 298 24.71 1.53 -16.74
CA PHE A 298 24.66 1.85 -15.31
C PHE A 298 24.19 0.64 -14.49
N ILE A 299 23.12 -0.02 -14.91
CA ILE A 299 22.58 -1.22 -14.26
C ILE A 299 23.61 -2.35 -14.26
N ASN A 300 24.20 -2.64 -15.43
CA ASN A 300 25.22 -3.69 -15.56
C ASN A 300 26.46 -3.40 -14.71
N SER A 301 26.87 -2.14 -14.59
CA SER A 301 28.00 -1.75 -13.74
C SER A 301 27.71 -1.84 -12.24
N ASN A 302 26.44 -1.96 -11.86
CA ASN A 302 25.97 -1.96 -10.47
C ASN A 302 25.13 -3.21 -10.14
N ILE A 303 25.32 -4.29 -10.88
CA ILE A 303 24.45 -5.47 -10.79
C ILE A 303 24.46 -6.14 -9.41
N ASP A 304 25.58 -6.05 -8.69
CA ASP A 304 25.73 -6.57 -7.33
C ASP A 304 24.89 -5.82 -6.29
N ALA A 305 24.31 -4.66 -6.65
CA ALA A 305 23.44 -3.87 -5.79
C ALA A 305 21.96 -4.26 -5.91
N PHE A 306 21.60 -5.17 -6.84
CA PHE A 306 20.27 -5.76 -6.87
C PHE A 306 20.00 -6.47 -5.55
N ARG A 307 18.81 -6.21 -5.01
CA ARG A 307 18.35 -6.73 -3.74
C ARG A 307 17.25 -7.75 -3.99
N ASN A 308 17.42 -8.96 -3.46
CA ASN A 308 16.36 -9.96 -3.48
C ASN A 308 15.15 -9.43 -2.70
N ILE A 309 13.98 -9.42 -3.32
CA ILE A 309 12.77 -8.82 -2.76
C ILE A 309 12.23 -9.64 -1.57
N THR A 310 12.50 -10.94 -1.53
CA THR A 310 12.01 -11.84 -0.47
C THR A 310 12.85 -11.72 0.80
N ASP A 311 14.17 -11.79 0.68
CA ASP A 311 15.08 -11.87 1.84
C ASP A 311 15.95 -10.62 2.07
N ASN A 312 15.80 -9.61 1.20
CA ASN A 312 16.53 -8.35 1.21
C ASN A 312 18.05 -8.48 1.07
N SER A 313 18.57 -9.61 0.60
CA SER A 313 20.00 -9.79 0.41
C SER A 313 20.53 -9.15 -0.87
N ILE A 314 21.81 -8.78 -0.86
CA ILE A 314 22.54 -8.17 -1.99
C ILE A 314 23.86 -8.91 -2.22
N GLY A 315 24.48 -8.69 -3.38
CA GLY A 315 25.75 -9.31 -3.78
C GLY A 315 25.61 -10.71 -4.38
N GLU A 316 24.38 -11.10 -4.74
CA GLU A 316 24.16 -12.20 -5.66
C GLU A 316 24.43 -11.67 -7.07
N VAL A 317 25.31 -12.34 -7.83
CA VAL A 317 25.55 -11.98 -9.22
C VAL A 317 24.33 -12.39 -10.01
N VAL A 318 23.48 -11.42 -10.30
CA VAL A 318 22.29 -11.59 -11.13
C VAL A 318 22.72 -11.35 -12.58
N GLU A 319 22.72 -12.37 -13.44
CA GLU A 319 23.01 -12.16 -14.85
C GLU A 319 21.73 -11.77 -15.60
N ILE A 320 21.68 -10.53 -16.12
CA ILE A 320 20.62 -10.13 -17.06
C ILE A 320 20.99 -10.64 -18.45
N THR A 321 20.17 -11.54 -18.97
CA THR A 321 20.39 -12.15 -20.29
C THR A 321 20.15 -11.16 -21.43
N LYS A 322 20.77 -11.39 -22.58
CA LYS A 322 20.60 -10.53 -23.77
C LYS A 322 19.20 -10.62 -24.40
N ASP A 323 18.49 -11.70 -24.13
CA ASP A 323 17.13 -11.97 -24.62
C ASP A 323 16.05 -11.69 -23.55
N VAL A 324 16.42 -10.97 -22.48
CA VAL A 324 15.47 -10.55 -21.44
C VAL A 324 14.29 -9.78 -22.05
N LYS A 325 13.09 -10.07 -21.56
CA LYS A 325 11.89 -9.35 -21.97
C LYS A 325 11.78 -8.06 -21.19
N GLU A 326 11.89 -6.95 -21.90
CA GLU A 326 11.76 -5.61 -21.34
C GLU A 326 10.29 -5.22 -21.20
N LYS A 327 9.92 -4.76 -20.01
CA LYS A 327 8.59 -4.26 -19.68
C LYS A 327 8.71 -2.94 -18.95
N LEU A 328 7.64 -2.15 -19.00
CA LEU A 328 7.59 -0.85 -18.34
C LEU A 328 6.57 -0.87 -17.20
N ILE A 329 6.92 -0.20 -16.10
CA ILE A 329 5.99 0.10 -15.03
C ILE A 329 5.82 1.61 -14.91
N VAL A 330 4.58 2.07 -14.90
CA VAL A 330 4.25 3.47 -14.64
C VAL A 330 3.53 3.56 -13.31
N PHE A 331 4.10 4.28 -12.35
CA PHE A 331 3.49 4.49 -11.04
C PHE A 331 3.01 5.94 -10.90
N LEU A 332 1.70 6.11 -10.75
CA LEU A 332 1.04 7.41 -10.74
C LEU A 332 0.44 7.68 -9.37
N MET A 333 0.99 8.67 -8.67
CA MET A 333 0.38 9.27 -7.50
C MET A 333 -0.42 10.50 -7.94
N CYS A 334 -1.73 10.51 -7.65
CA CYS A 334 -2.64 11.56 -8.09
C CYS A 334 -3.71 11.93 -7.05
N ASP A 335 -4.32 13.10 -7.20
CA ASP A 335 -5.35 13.61 -6.30
C ASP A 335 -6.75 13.37 -6.86
N ASP A 336 -6.91 13.61 -8.16
CA ASP A 336 -8.22 13.88 -8.77
C ASP A 336 -9.04 12.64 -9.13
N LYS A 337 -8.39 11.51 -9.47
CA LYS A 337 -9.07 10.28 -9.92
C LYS A 337 -8.90 9.15 -8.92
N TYR A 338 -10.03 8.70 -8.36
CA TYR A 338 -10.07 7.64 -7.36
C TYR A 338 -11.17 6.61 -7.59
N PHE A 339 -12.05 6.73 -8.58
CA PHE A 339 -12.93 5.63 -8.99
C PHE A 339 -12.33 4.87 -10.17
N ALA A 340 -12.55 3.54 -10.24
CA ALA A 340 -11.93 2.68 -11.26
C ALA A 340 -12.29 3.15 -12.69
N ASP A 341 -13.56 3.45 -12.94
CA ASP A 341 -14.04 3.90 -14.25
C ASP A 341 -13.38 5.20 -14.71
N ASP A 342 -13.19 6.17 -13.81
CA ASP A 342 -12.56 7.44 -14.14
C ASP A 342 -11.08 7.28 -14.45
N VAL A 343 -10.40 6.39 -13.70
CA VAL A 343 -9.01 6.01 -13.97
C VAL A 343 -8.90 5.32 -15.33
N SER A 344 -9.74 4.31 -15.61
CA SER A 344 -9.73 3.58 -16.90
C SER A 344 -9.93 4.53 -18.07
N LYS A 345 -10.98 5.39 -18.00
CA LYS A 345 -11.27 6.39 -19.05
C LYS A 345 -10.12 7.36 -19.26
N THR A 346 -9.41 7.74 -18.19
CA THR A 346 -8.26 8.67 -18.30
C THR A 346 -7.09 8.00 -19.00
N ILE A 347 -6.78 6.76 -18.65
CA ILE A 347 -5.70 5.96 -19.25
C ILE A 347 -5.99 5.69 -20.73
N GLU A 348 -7.18 5.19 -21.07
CA GLU A 348 -7.60 4.82 -22.44
C GLU A 348 -7.59 6.01 -23.41
N ARG A 349 -7.77 7.24 -22.91
CA ARG A 349 -7.75 8.46 -23.74
C ARG A 349 -6.33 8.93 -24.09
N SER A 350 -5.29 8.34 -23.49
CA SER A 350 -3.91 8.77 -23.69
C SER A 350 -3.34 8.26 -25.02
N LYS A 351 -3.37 9.12 -26.05
CA LYS A 351 -2.72 8.86 -27.34
C LYS A 351 -1.20 8.66 -27.24
N LYS A 352 -0.56 9.21 -26.22
CA LYS A 352 0.88 9.02 -25.98
C LYS A 352 1.16 7.61 -25.47
N LEU A 353 0.33 7.13 -24.54
CA LEU A 353 0.42 5.76 -24.04
C LEU A 353 0.18 4.75 -25.15
N GLU A 354 -0.86 4.94 -25.97
CA GLU A 354 -1.18 4.07 -27.12
C GLU A 354 -0.01 3.92 -28.10
N LYS A 355 0.86 4.94 -28.21
CA LYS A 355 2.08 4.85 -29.02
C LYS A 355 3.16 4.02 -28.34
N LEU A 356 3.32 4.14 -27.02
CA LEU A 356 4.32 3.40 -26.25
C LEU A 356 3.98 1.91 -26.18
N GLU A 357 2.70 1.56 -26.04
CA GLU A 357 2.18 0.18 -26.00
C GLU A 357 2.43 -0.61 -27.29
N LYS A 358 2.71 0.07 -28.42
CA LYS A 358 3.07 -0.59 -29.68
C LYS A 358 4.46 -1.22 -29.63
N PHE A 359 5.29 -0.78 -28.68
CA PHE A 359 6.68 -1.20 -28.57
C PHE A 359 6.95 -1.98 -27.29
N HIS A 360 6.25 -1.65 -26.20
CA HIS A 360 6.51 -2.22 -24.88
C HIS A 360 5.23 -2.76 -24.23
N GLU A 361 5.37 -3.82 -23.44
CA GLU A 361 4.35 -4.23 -22.49
C GLU A 361 4.41 -3.29 -21.26
N ILE A 362 3.27 -2.75 -20.85
CA ILE A 362 3.19 -1.71 -19.82
C ILE A 362 2.23 -2.14 -18.72
N ILE A 363 2.65 -1.95 -17.48
CA ILE A 363 1.81 -2.08 -16.29
C ILE A 363 1.73 -0.71 -15.61
N ILE A 364 0.51 -0.24 -15.35
CA ILE A 364 0.25 1.05 -14.71
C ILE A 364 -0.31 0.79 -13.31
N PHE A 365 0.31 1.38 -12.29
CA PHE A 365 -0.25 1.43 -10.95
C PHE A 365 -0.70 2.85 -10.64
N VAL A 366 -1.95 3.00 -10.21
CA VAL A 366 -2.48 4.28 -9.76
C VAL A 366 -2.69 4.22 -8.24
N LEU A 367 -2.00 5.10 -7.52
CA LEU A 367 -2.15 5.32 -6.09
C LEU A 367 -2.79 6.71 -5.86
N PRO A 368 -4.12 6.78 -5.65
CA PRO A 368 -4.75 8.06 -5.31
C PRO A 368 -4.31 8.52 -3.93
N VAL A 369 -3.66 9.68 -3.84
CA VAL A 369 -3.33 10.35 -2.56
C VAL A 369 -4.43 11.30 -2.11
N LEU A 370 -5.42 11.56 -2.98
CA LEU A 370 -6.64 12.35 -2.76
C LEU A 370 -6.42 13.85 -2.53
N ASN A 371 -5.34 14.26 -1.88
CA ASN A 371 -4.92 15.64 -1.71
C ASN A 371 -3.41 15.72 -1.45
N LYS A 372 -2.65 16.09 -2.48
CA LYS A 372 -1.19 16.18 -2.48
C LYS A 372 -0.69 17.21 -1.49
N GLU A 373 -1.32 18.38 -1.42
CA GLU A 373 -0.89 19.46 -0.52
C GLU A 373 -1.00 19.03 0.96
N ASN A 374 -2.14 18.45 1.35
CA ASN A 374 -2.34 17.92 2.70
C ASN A 374 -1.33 16.82 3.04
N PHE A 375 -1.09 15.91 2.11
CA PHE A 375 -0.09 14.86 2.28
C PHE A 375 1.32 15.44 2.48
N LEU A 376 1.75 16.39 1.63
CA LEU A 376 3.06 17.02 1.73
C LEU A 376 3.22 17.83 3.02
N ASN A 377 2.16 18.52 3.47
CA ASN A 377 2.15 19.23 4.74
C ASN A 377 2.28 18.28 5.93
N LEU A 378 1.60 17.13 5.90
CA LEU A 378 1.74 16.10 6.93
C LEU A 378 3.14 15.47 6.91
N PHE A 379 3.65 15.16 5.72
CA PHE A 379 5.02 14.67 5.53
C PHE A 379 6.04 15.64 6.13
N LYS A 380 5.91 16.95 5.88
CA LYS A 380 6.78 17.99 6.46
C LYS A 380 6.77 17.96 7.99
N LYS A 381 5.57 17.96 8.59
CA LYS A 381 5.42 17.93 10.05
C LYS A 381 6.10 16.69 10.65
N PHE A 382 5.83 15.52 10.08
CA PHE A 382 6.41 14.26 10.54
C PHE A 382 7.93 14.25 10.35
N SER A 383 8.40 14.67 9.17
CA SER A 383 9.82 14.79 8.83
C SER A 383 10.58 15.67 9.83
N GLU A 384 10.05 16.85 10.16
CA GLU A 384 10.68 17.78 11.10
C GLU A 384 10.71 17.22 12.52
N GLN A 385 9.64 16.56 12.96
CA GLN A 385 9.59 15.87 14.24
C GLN A 385 10.62 14.73 14.28
N LYS A 386 10.59 13.84 13.29
CA LYS A 386 11.49 12.69 13.18
C LYS A 386 12.94 13.13 13.10
N GLY A 387 13.22 14.19 12.34
CA GLY A 387 14.53 14.82 12.26
C GLY A 387 15.01 15.32 13.62
N LYS A 388 14.13 15.91 14.44
CA LYS A 388 14.49 16.35 15.79
C LYS A 388 14.87 15.19 16.70
N GLU A 389 14.03 14.15 16.73
CA GLU A 389 14.24 12.93 17.50
C GLU A 389 15.58 12.27 17.14
N LEU A 390 15.82 12.04 15.84
CA LEU A 390 16.94 11.24 15.35
C LEU A 390 18.26 11.99 15.26
N ILE A 391 18.24 13.30 14.99
CA ILE A 391 19.46 14.10 14.78
C ILE A 391 19.93 14.75 16.08
N TYR A 392 18.98 15.18 16.93
CA TYR A 392 19.30 15.94 18.14
C TYR A 392 19.09 15.15 19.44
N GLY A 393 18.49 13.96 19.39
CA GLY A 393 18.29 13.10 20.56
C GLY A 393 17.36 13.73 21.62
N LYS A 394 16.40 14.56 21.19
CA LYS A 394 15.41 15.20 22.05
C LYS A 394 14.06 14.53 21.96
#